data_AF-A0A967DHP8-F1
#
_entry.id   AF-A0A967DHP8-F1
#
_cell.length_a   1.000
_cell.length_b   1.000
_cell.length_c   1.000
_cell.angle_alpha   90.00
_cell.angle_beta   90.00
_cell.angle_gamma   90.00
#
_symmetry.space_group_name_H-M   'P 1'
#
loop_
_entity.id
_entity.type
_entity.pdbx_description
1 polymer ?
#
loop_
_entity_poly.entity_id
_entity_poly.type
_entity_poly.pdbx_seq_one_letter_code
_entity_poly.pdbx_strand_id
1 'polypeptide(L)'
;AFVDTINKVAPTAGVFIQGAKRGRGDDTVVLVLRNTWHTQPYQIRLQVAQSLLIMWQRIRNDEKSYVTLTDLMDNQVGSTSVFSGISVKP
;
A
#
# COMPACT_ATOMS: atom_id res chain seq x y z
N ALA A 1 3.25 2.67 15.28
CA ALA A 1 4.08 3.73 14.69
C ALA A 1 3.72 3.98 13.22
N PHE A 2 4.09 3.13 12.25
CA PHE A 2 3.81 3.42 10.82
C PHE A 2 2.34 3.40 10.44
N VAL A 3 1.57 2.41 10.91
CA VAL A 3 0.11 2.37 10.71
C VAL A 3 -0.53 3.63 11.27
N ASP A 4 -0.08 4.08 12.45
CA ASP A 4 -0.58 5.33 13.07
C ASP A 4 -0.16 6.57 12.29
N THR A 5 1.05 6.59 11.72
CA THR A 5 1.52 7.65 10.82
C THR A 5 0.67 7.67 9.54
N ILE A 6 0.49 6.54 8.84
CA ILE A 6 -0.38 6.47 7.66
C ILE A 6 -1.80 6.91 8.02
N ASN A 7 -2.36 6.44 9.12
CA ASN A 7 -3.72 6.84 9.53
C ASN A 7 -3.82 8.33 9.92
N LYS A 8 -2.72 8.97 10.32
CA LYS A 8 -2.66 10.42 10.58
C LYS A 8 -2.42 11.25 9.33
N VAL A 9 -1.65 10.74 8.37
CA VAL A 9 -1.19 11.52 7.21
C VAL A 9 -2.00 11.21 5.94
N ALA A 10 -2.47 9.98 5.74
CA ALA A 10 -3.24 9.57 4.56
C ALA A 10 -4.58 10.32 4.38
N PRO A 11 -5.35 10.64 5.45
CA PRO A 11 -6.54 11.47 5.30
C PRO A 11 -6.24 12.86 4.71
N THR A 12 -5.01 13.33 4.89
CA THR A 12 -4.56 14.70 4.63
C THR A 12 -3.62 14.82 3.41
N ALA A 13 -2.95 13.73 3.00
CA ALA A 13 -1.87 13.76 2.03
C ALA A 13 -2.02 12.81 0.82
N GLY A 14 -3.06 11.98 0.73
CA GLY A 14 -3.20 11.00 -0.35
C GLY A 14 -4.61 10.89 -0.93
N VAL A 15 -4.74 11.17 -2.23
CA VAL A 15 -6.01 11.02 -3.00
C VAL A 15 -6.55 9.58 -3.01
N PHE A 16 -5.69 8.60 -2.71
CA PHE A 16 -5.98 7.17 -2.92
C PHE A 16 -5.93 6.32 -1.66
N ILE A 17 -5.37 6.78 -0.54
CA ILE A 17 -5.21 5.96 0.67
C ILE A 17 -6.24 6.41 1.70
N GLN A 18 -6.99 5.46 2.23
CA GLN A 18 -7.96 5.67 3.30
C GLN A 18 -7.36 5.35 4.68
N GLY A 19 -6.48 4.35 4.75
CA GLY A 19 -5.81 3.99 6.00
C GLY A 19 -4.86 2.81 5.83
N ALA A 20 -4.34 2.33 6.96
CA ALA A 20 -3.49 1.15 7.05
C ALA A 20 -3.93 0.23 8.20
N LYS A 21 -3.66 -1.07 8.04
CA LYS A 21 -3.75 -2.09 9.07
C LYS A 21 -2.50 -2.99 9.03
N ARG A 22 -2.16 -3.64 10.15
CA ARG A 22 -1.10 -4.67 10.14
C ARG A 22 -1.59 -5.91 9.38
N GLY A 23 -0.73 -6.51 8.57
CA GLY A 23 -1.00 -7.77 7.88
C GLY A 23 -0.75 -9.00 8.77
N ARG A 24 -0.86 -10.19 8.18
CA ARG A 24 -0.48 -11.45 8.85
C ARG A 24 1.05 -11.53 8.91
N GLY A 25 1.61 -11.18 10.07
CA GLY A 25 3.06 -11.12 10.31
C GLY A 25 3.57 -9.68 10.45
N ASP A 26 4.61 -9.48 11.26
CA ASP A 26 5.13 -8.14 11.59
C ASP A 26 5.73 -7.37 10.40
N ASP A 27 6.03 -8.08 9.30
CA ASP A 27 6.70 -7.52 8.13
C ASP A 27 5.73 -7.09 7.03
N THR A 28 4.42 -7.31 7.21
CA THR A 28 3.40 -6.94 6.24
C THR A 28 2.56 -5.77 6.74
N VAL A 29 2.45 -4.73 5.92
CA VAL A 29 1.43 -3.68 6.09
C VAL A 29 0.37 -3.81 5.01
N VAL A 30 -0.89 -3.66 5.40
CA VAL A 30 -2.01 -3.62 4.48
C VAL A 30 -2.49 -2.17 4.39
N LEU A 31 -2.47 -1.61 3.19
CA LEU A 31 -3.00 -0.28 2.90
C LEU A 31 -4.40 -0.43 2.31
N VAL A 32 -5.34 0.33 2.87
CA VAL A 32 -6.72 0.40 2.40
C VAL A 32 -6.84 1.61 1.48
N LEU A 33 -7.27 1.36 0.25
CA LEU A 33 -7.38 2.35 -0.81
C LEU A 33 -8.83 2.82 -0.99
N ARG A 34 -8.99 4.08 -1.37
CA ARG A 34 -10.28 4.70 -1.70
C ARG A 34 -10.79 4.19 -3.05
N ASN A 35 -12.10 4.29 -3.27
CA ASN A 35 -12.74 3.91 -4.55
C ASN A 35 -12.14 4.60 -5.79
N THR A 36 -11.60 5.81 -5.63
CA THR A 36 -10.90 6.55 -6.69
C THR A 36 -9.70 5.81 -7.26
N TRP A 37 -9.17 4.81 -6.55
CA TRP A 37 -8.12 3.92 -7.05
C TRP A 37 -8.52 3.20 -8.33
N HIS A 38 -9.74 2.66 -8.40
CA HIS A 38 -10.20 1.84 -9.53
C HIS A 38 -10.42 2.64 -10.81
N THR A 39 -10.57 3.96 -10.69
CA THR A 39 -10.72 4.86 -11.85
C THR A 39 -9.37 5.32 -12.40
N GLN A 40 -8.26 4.97 -11.75
CA GLN A 40 -6.94 5.42 -12.19
C GLN A 40 -6.39 4.56 -13.32
N PRO A 41 -5.69 5.17 -14.30
CA PRO A 41 -4.91 4.43 -15.27
C PRO A 41 -3.94 3.45 -14.59
N TYR A 42 -3.75 2.28 -15.20
CA TYR A 42 -2.87 1.23 -14.66
C TYR A 42 -1.46 1.76 -14.32
N GLN A 43 -0.87 2.60 -15.17
CA GLN A 43 0.46 3.18 -14.96
C GLN A 43 0.53 4.03 -13.69
N ILE A 44 -0.51 4.83 -13.41
CA ILE A 44 -0.59 5.65 -12.19
C ILE A 44 -0.67 4.73 -10.96
N ARG A 45 -1.52 3.70 -11.01
CA ARG A 45 -1.63 2.74 -9.91
C ARG A 45 -0.31 2.03 -9.65
N LEU A 46 0.41 1.64 -10.70
CA LEU A 46 1.72 1.00 -10.59
C LEU A 46 2.76 1.93 -9.93
N GLN A 47 2.84 3.18 -10.36
CA GLN A 47 3.76 4.17 -9.79
C GLN A 47 3.46 4.48 -8.32
N VAL A 48 2.17 4.59 -7.96
CA VAL A 48 1.75 4.79 -6.57
C VAL A 48 2.12 3.57 -5.72
N ALA A 49 1.87 2.35 -6.21
CA ALA A 49 2.25 1.12 -5.52
C ALA A 49 3.79 1.02 -5.30
N GLN A 50 4.59 1.39 -6.31
CA GLN A 50 6.05 1.49 -6.20
C GLN A 50 6.50 2.49 -5.13
N SER A 51 5.91 3.68 -5.14
CA SER A 51 6.25 4.73 -4.19
C SER A 51 5.93 4.30 -2.75
N LEU A 52 4.80 3.61 -2.56
CA LEU A 52 4.39 3.09 -1.26
C LEU A 52 5.31 1.99 -0.73
N LEU A 53 5.78 1.10 -1.61
CA LEU A 53 6.77 0.09 -1.23
C LEU A 53 8.07 0.71 -0.74
N ILE A 54 8.61 1.65 -1.53
CA ILE A 54 9.88 2.31 -1.22
C ILE A 54 9.79 3.05 0.11
N MET A 55 8.68 3.76 0.36
CA MET A 55 8.46 4.41 1.66
C MET A 55 8.40 3.40 2.80
N TRP A 56 7.71 2.27 2.62
CA TRP A 56 7.59 1.24 3.66
C TRP A 56 8.93 0.60 4.00
N GLN A 57 9.70 0.22 2.98
CA GLN A 57 11.05 -0.35 3.14
C GLN A 57 11.99 0.63 3.86
N ARG A 58 11.94 1.93 3.52
CA ARG A 58 12.73 2.97 4.19
C ARG A 58 12.39 3.10 5.67
N ILE A 59 11.12 2.97 6.04
CA ILE A 59 10.66 3.14 7.43
C ILE A 59 11.02 1.93 8.29
N ARG A 60 10.89 0.72 7.74
CA ARG A 60 11.27 -0.50 8.45
C ARG A 60 12.78 -0.73 8.50
N ASN A 61 13.53 -0.09 7.61
CA ASN A 61 14.97 -0.37 7.40
C ASN A 61 15.23 -1.87 7.19
N ASP A 62 14.31 -2.54 6.48
CA ASP A 62 14.35 -3.98 6.21
C ASP A 62 13.81 -4.24 4.80
N GLU A 63 14.60 -4.95 4.00
CA GLU A 63 14.26 -5.35 2.63
C GLU A 63 13.15 -6.41 2.58
N LYS A 64 12.87 -7.10 3.70
CA LYS A 64 11.80 -8.10 3.83
C LYS A 64 10.42 -7.49 4.07
N SER A 65 10.25 -6.20 3.84
CA SER A 65 9.01 -5.48 4.11
C SER A 65 8.00 -5.65 2.96
N TYR A 66 6.78 -6.11 3.28
CA TYR A 66 5.69 -6.35 2.32
C TYR A 66 4.58 -5.31 2.46
N VAL A 67 4.05 -4.87 1.32
CA VAL A 67 2.84 -4.02 1.25
C VAL A 67 1.76 -4.78 0.52
N THR A 68 0.60 -4.91 1.14
CA THR A 68 -0.63 -5.38 0.49
C THR A 68 -1.54 -4.18 0.27
N LEU A 69 -2.07 -4.03 -0.93
CA LEU A 69 -3.05 -3.00 -1.28
C LEU A 69 -4.44 -3.64 -1.35
N THR A 70 -5.39 -3.08 -0.61
CA THR A 70 -6.78 -3.54 -0.55
C THR A 70 -7.73 -2.40 -0.91
N ASP A 71 -8.86 -2.71 -1.53
CA ASP A 71 -9.95 -1.75 -1.68
C ASP A 71 -10.79 -1.64 -0.39
N LEU A 72 -11.88 -0.84 -0.43
CA LEU A 72 -12.78 -0.67 0.71
C LEU A 72 -13.58 -1.92 1.07
N MET A 73 -13.64 -2.91 0.19
CA MET A 73 -14.29 -4.20 0.41
C MET A 73 -13.28 -5.27 0.84
N ASP A 74 -12.05 -4.88 1.18
CA ASP A 74 -10.94 -5.77 1.55
C ASP A 74 -10.47 -6.69 0.41
N ASN A 75 -10.82 -6.39 -0.85
CA ASN A 75 -10.28 -7.12 -1.98
C ASN A 75 -8.84 -6.67 -2.23
N GLN A 76 -7.92 -7.63 -2.34
CA GLN A 76 -6.55 -7.33 -2.74
C GLN A 76 -6.52 -6.78 -4.18
N VAL A 77 -6.05 -5.55 -4.35
CA VAL A 77 -5.91 -4.84 -5.62
C VAL A 77 -4.46 -4.65 -6.03
N GLY A 78 -3.53 -5.00 -5.15
CA GLY A 78 -2.11 -5.04 -5.44
C GLY A 78 -1.32 -5.60 -4.27
N SER A 79 -0.08 -5.94 -4.51
CA SER A 79 0.86 -6.38 -3.48
C SER A 79 2.28 -6.26 -3.94
N THR A 80 3.17 -6.24 -2.97
CA THR A 80 4.60 -6.33 -3.18
C THR A 80 5.10 -7.63 -2.60
N SER A 81 6.04 -8.25 -3.30
CA SER A 81 6.72 -9.46 -2.85
C SER A 81 8.18 -9.36 -3.21
N VAL A 82 9.03 -9.86 -2.31
CA VAL A 82 10.48 -9.95 -2.49
C VAL A 82 10.83 -10.69 -3.78
N PHE A 83 10.01 -11.66 -4.19
CA PHE A 83 10.27 -12.51 -5.37
C PHE A 83 9.56 -12.07 -6.63
N SER A 84 8.38 -11.45 -6.53
CA SER A 84 7.54 -11.11 -7.69
C SER A 84 7.45 -9.61 -7.95
N GLY A 85 8.22 -8.79 -7.23
CA GLY A 85 8.20 -7.33 -7.35
C GLY A 85 6.83 -6.76 -6.98
N ILE A 86 6.36 -5.78 -7.74
CA ILE A 86 5.10 -5.08 -7.51
C ILE A 86 4.06 -5.59 -8.50
N SER A 87 2.94 -6.06 -7.98
CA SER A 87 1.78 -6.45 -8.75
C SER A 87 0.62 -5.54 -8.43
N VAL A 88 -0.06 -5.04 -9.45
CA VAL A 88 -1.30 -4.27 -9.33
C VAL A 88 -2.32 -4.88 -10.28
N LYS A 89 -3.54 -5.10 -9.79
CA LYS A 89 -4.62 -5.62 -10.64
C LYS A 89 -5.01 -4.56 -11.69
N PRO A 90 -5.32 -4.98 -12.93
CA PRO A 90 -5.83 -4.08 -13.97
C PRO A 90 -7.10 -3.34 -13.58
#